data_AF-W0BG20-F1
#
_entry.id   AF-W0BG20-F1
#
_cell.length_a   1.000
_cell.length_b   1.000
_cell.length_c   1.000
_cell.angle_alpha   90.00
_cell.angle_beta   90.00
_cell.angle_gamma   90.00
#
_symmetry.space_group_name_H-M   'P 1'
#
loop_
_entity.id
_entity.type
_entity.pdbx_description
1 polymer ?
#
loop_
_entity_poly.entity_id
_entity_poly.type
_entity_poly.pdbx_seq_one_letter_code
_entity_poly.pdbx_strand_id
1 'polypeptide(L)'
;MFFPHELYCEKDHDKLPSSRNLLFFGKTMHNIHVFLGPSLDLNIAREILPNAHYHPPIQCGDIIRSMRLNPGMIVIIDGLYETTAAVWHKEILFAIQAGIEVWGAASMGALRAAELHHYGMKGFGDIFHDFKEGKLSDDDEVAVLHLSQVDEFSAINDAMVNIRATCELALSKKY
;
A
#
# COMPACT_ATOMS: atom_id res chain seq x y z
N MET A 1 -24.23 10.56 -2.63
CA MET A 1 -25.17 10.28 -1.53
C MET A 1 -25.07 8.79 -1.26
N PHE A 2 -24.21 8.37 -0.33
CA PHE A 2 -24.00 6.96 0.01
C PHE A 2 -24.87 6.61 1.23
N PHE A 3 -25.70 5.58 1.10
CA PHE A 3 -26.42 4.96 2.21
C PHE A 3 -25.69 3.69 2.67
N PRO A 4 -25.70 3.39 3.99
CA PRO A 4 -25.02 2.23 4.60
C PRO A 4 -25.97 1.02 4.76
N HIS A 5 -25.42 -0.20 4.77
CA HIS A 5 -26.06 -1.40 5.35
C HIS A 5 -24.97 -2.19 6.08
N GLU A 6 -24.94 -2.14 7.42
CA GLU A 6 -25.39 -3.20 8.36
C GLU A 6 -24.58 -4.51 8.20
N LEU A 7 -23.60 -4.79 9.08
CA LEU A 7 -23.78 -5.47 10.38
C LEU A 7 -24.74 -6.66 10.34
N TYR A 8 -24.20 -7.87 10.21
CA TYR A 8 -24.80 -9.07 10.79
C TYR A 8 -23.79 -9.88 11.59
N CYS A 9 -24.27 -10.21 12.79
CA CYS A 9 -23.67 -10.94 13.89
C CYS A 9 -24.02 -12.42 13.74
N GLU A 10 -23.02 -13.31 13.81
CA GLU A 10 -23.26 -14.69 14.20
C GLU A 10 -22.41 -15.02 15.44
N LYS A 11 -23.13 -15.38 16.50
CA LYS A 11 -22.62 -15.87 17.76
C LYS A 11 -22.39 -17.37 17.63
N ASP A 12 -21.17 -17.81 17.91
CA ASP A 12 -20.95 -19.17 18.42
C ASP A 12 -20.28 -19.07 19.80
N HIS A 13 -21.05 -19.45 20.81
CA HIS A 13 -20.56 -19.76 22.14
C HIS A 13 -19.94 -21.16 22.10
N ASP A 14 -18.63 -21.29 22.33
CA ASP A 14 -18.09 -22.19 23.37
C ASP A 14 -16.56 -22.24 23.39
N LYS A 15 -16.04 -22.25 24.64
CA LYS A 15 -14.64 -22.33 25.11
C LYS A 15 -13.85 -21.03 25.13
N LEU A 16 -13.78 -20.42 26.33
CA LEU A 16 -12.70 -19.49 26.68
C LEU A 16 -11.34 -20.19 26.46
N PRO A 17 -10.46 -19.68 25.59
CA PRO A 17 -9.13 -20.25 25.45
C PRO A 17 -8.28 -19.84 26.66
N SER A 18 -7.42 -20.77 27.10
CA SER A 18 -6.54 -20.58 28.27
C SER A 18 -5.71 -19.29 28.17
N SER A 19 -5.33 -18.75 29.32
CA SER A 19 -4.58 -17.49 29.53
C SER A 19 -3.28 -17.32 28.71
N ARG A 20 -2.80 -18.34 28.00
CA ARG A 20 -1.69 -18.24 27.03
C ARG A 20 -2.10 -17.68 25.66
N ASN A 21 -3.36 -17.79 25.25
CA ASN A 21 -3.84 -17.29 23.94
C ASN A 21 -4.35 -15.84 24.00
N LEU A 22 -4.53 -15.27 25.19
CA LEU A 22 -4.95 -13.87 25.36
C LEU A 22 -3.83 -12.88 25.01
N LEU A 23 -2.57 -13.36 24.95
CA LEU A 23 -1.43 -12.59 24.43
C LEU A 23 -1.38 -12.52 22.89
N PHE A 24 -2.14 -13.37 22.19
CA PHE A 24 -2.20 -13.34 20.71
C PHE A 24 -3.36 -12.48 20.18
N PHE A 25 -4.43 -12.31 20.96
CA PHE A 25 -5.61 -11.52 20.57
C PHE A 25 -5.64 -10.09 21.14
N GLY A 26 -4.61 -9.72 21.90
CA GLY A 26 -4.38 -8.36 22.39
C GLY A 26 -3.19 -7.67 21.71
N LYS A 27 -3.02 -7.82 20.39
CA LYS A 27 -1.99 -7.06 19.64
C LYS A 27 -2.34 -5.56 19.69
N THR A 28 -1.74 -4.89 20.67
CA THR A 28 -1.15 -3.55 20.62
C THR A 28 -1.42 -2.82 19.31
N MET A 29 -2.00 -1.61 19.37
CA MET A 29 -2.13 -0.68 18.24
C MET A 29 -0.98 -0.88 17.26
N HIS A 30 -1.27 -1.44 16.09
CA HIS A 30 -0.22 -1.85 15.16
C HIS A 30 0.63 -0.62 14.85
N ASN A 31 1.94 -0.72 15.10
CA ASN A 31 2.88 0.30 14.68
C ASN A 31 2.93 0.28 13.14
N ILE A 32 2.15 1.16 12.50
CA ILE A 32 1.92 1.18 11.06
C ILE A 32 2.79 2.26 10.44
N HIS A 33 3.60 1.87 9.46
CA HIS A 33 4.42 2.76 8.66
C HIS A 33 3.87 2.82 7.24
N VAL A 34 3.53 4.02 6.77
CA VAL A 34 2.96 4.24 5.43
C VAL A 34 3.94 5.05 4.60
N PHE A 35 4.37 4.51 3.46
CA PHE A 35 5.17 5.23 2.48
C PHE A 35 4.24 5.84 1.43
N LEU A 36 4.19 7.17 1.41
CA LEU A 36 3.17 7.93 0.71
C LEU A 36 3.80 9.05 -0.11
N GLY A 37 3.24 9.28 -1.29
CA GLY A 37 3.61 10.31 -2.23
C GLY A 37 2.38 10.93 -2.88
N PRO A 38 2.46 11.28 -4.17
CA PRO A 38 1.40 12.03 -4.84
C PRO A 38 0.12 11.21 -5.08
N SER A 39 0.14 9.87 -4.94
CA SER A 39 -1.04 9.05 -5.22
C SER A 39 -2.16 9.24 -4.19
N LEU A 40 -1.87 9.75 -2.99
CA LEU A 40 -2.88 10.09 -1.99
C LEU A 40 -2.38 11.25 -1.12
N ASP A 41 -3.21 12.29 -0.98
CA ASP A 41 -2.92 13.45 -0.16
C ASP A 41 -2.67 13.06 1.31
N LEU A 42 -1.61 13.63 1.89
CA LEU A 42 -1.16 13.32 3.25
C LEU A 42 -2.19 13.73 4.32
N ASN A 43 -2.94 14.81 4.12
CA ASN A 43 -3.95 15.24 5.10
C ASN A 43 -5.14 14.27 5.07
N ILE A 44 -5.61 13.89 3.88
CA ILE A 44 -6.65 12.86 3.72
C ILE A 44 -6.21 11.55 4.37
N ALA A 45 -4.96 11.11 4.14
CA ALA A 45 -4.44 9.89 4.74
C ALA A 45 -4.45 9.97 6.27
N ARG A 46 -4.01 11.10 6.85
CA ARG A 46 -4.02 11.33 8.30
C ARG A 46 -5.41 11.40 8.91
N GLU A 47 -6.41 11.87 8.17
CA GLU A 47 -7.80 11.82 8.63
C GLU A 47 -8.31 10.38 8.74
N ILE A 48 -7.94 9.52 7.78
CA ILE A 48 -8.35 8.11 7.76
C ILE A 48 -7.60 7.30 8.82
N LEU A 49 -6.28 7.50 8.93
CA LEU A 49 -5.40 6.74 9.80
C LEU A 49 -4.45 7.70 10.57
N PRO A 50 -4.94 8.34 11.65
CA PRO A 50 -4.22 9.40 12.35
C PRO A 50 -3.02 8.89 13.17
N ASN A 51 -3.04 7.61 13.55
CA ASN A 51 -2.01 7.00 14.41
C ASN A 51 -0.89 6.31 13.61
N ALA A 52 -0.86 6.45 12.28
CA ALA A 52 0.20 5.89 11.45
C ALA A 52 1.40 6.84 11.31
N HIS A 53 2.58 6.26 11.09
CA HIS A 53 3.79 6.98 10.76
C HIS A 53 3.89 7.11 9.24
N TYR A 54 3.71 8.32 8.74
CA TYR A 54 3.83 8.63 7.31
C TYR A 54 5.27 8.99 6.95
N HIS A 55 5.76 8.37 5.89
CA HIS A 55 7.09 8.55 5.31
C HIS A 55 6.94 9.05 3.87
N PRO A 56 7.99 9.67 3.31
CA PRO A 56 8.08 9.92 1.87
C PRO A 56 7.87 8.65 1.03
N PRO A 57 7.75 8.77 -0.31
CA PRO A 57 7.68 7.60 -1.18
C PRO A 57 8.88 6.67 -0.96
N ILE A 58 8.63 5.37 -1.01
CA ILE A 58 9.63 4.36 -0.66
C ILE A 58 10.79 4.30 -1.67
N GLN A 59 12.01 4.07 -1.17
CA GLN A 59 13.19 3.79 -1.98
C GLN A 59 14.02 2.64 -1.40
N CYS A 60 15.03 2.18 -2.14
CA CYS A 60 15.97 1.18 -1.66
C CYS A 60 16.57 1.57 -0.30
N GLY A 61 16.57 0.62 0.63
CA GLY A 61 17.07 0.79 2.00
C GLY A 61 15.99 1.18 3.01
N ASP A 62 14.84 1.70 2.59
CA ASP A 62 13.85 2.26 3.51
C ASP A 62 13.10 1.20 4.31
N ILE A 63 12.81 0.03 3.72
CA ILE A 63 12.25 -1.09 4.48
C ILE A 63 13.20 -1.48 5.62
N ILE A 64 14.49 -1.64 5.32
CA ILE A 64 15.49 -2.02 6.32
C ILE A 64 15.62 -0.96 7.41
N ARG A 65 15.56 0.33 7.06
CA ARG A 65 15.54 1.44 8.03
C ARG A 65 14.30 1.38 8.91
N SER A 66 13.11 1.21 8.32
CA SER A 66 11.84 1.16 9.04
C SER A 66 11.73 -0.05 9.95
N MET A 67 12.32 -1.19 9.61
CA MET A 67 12.35 -2.38 10.48
C MET A 67 12.99 -2.10 11.85
N ARG A 68 13.92 -1.13 11.95
CA ARG A 68 14.53 -0.72 13.23
C ARG A 68 13.53 -0.05 14.19
N LEU A 69 12.38 0.39 13.67
CA LEU A 69 11.29 0.99 14.42
C LEU A 69 10.29 -0.08 14.92
N ASN A 70 10.56 -1.35 14.66
CA ASN A 70 9.71 -2.49 15.03
C ASN A 70 8.25 -2.33 14.54
N PRO A 71 8.03 -2.15 13.23
CA PRO A 71 6.71 -1.99 12.66
C PRO A 71 5.93 -3.29 12.80
N GLY A 72 4.65 -3.19 13.16
CA GLY A 72 3.72 -4.30 13.02
C GLY A 72 3.24 -4.44 11.56
N MET A 73 3.24 -3.32 10.82
CA MET A 73 2.77 -3.24 9.46
C MET A 73 3.51 -2.16 8.68
N ILE A 74 3.81 -2.46 7.41
CA ILE A 74 4.31 -1.51 6.42
C ILE A 74 3.31 -1.44 5.27
N VAL A 75 2.89 -0.24 4.91
CA VAL A 75 2.03 0.03 3.76
C VAL A 75 2.82 0.83 2.74
N ILE A 76 2.85 0.35 1.50
CA ILE A 76 3.54 0.99 0.38
C ILE A 76 2.49 1.51 -0.58
N ILE A 77 2.40 2.83 -0.70
CA ILE A 77 1.54 3.48 -1.69
C ILE A 77 2.42 3.95 -2.85
N ASP A 78 3.40 4.80 -2.58
CA ASP A 78 4.27 5.37 -3.61
C ASP A 78 5.72 4.97 -3.41
N GLY A 79 6.48 4.96 -4.50
CA GLY A 79 7.93 4.73 -4.48
C GLY A 79 8.68 5.58 -5.50
N LEU A 80 9.95 5.85 -5.19
CA LEU A 80 10.88 6.58 -6.04
C LEU A 80 11.54 5.61 -7.04
N TYR A 81 11.70 6.02 -8.29
CA TYR A 81 12.48 5.30 -9.29
C TYR A 81 13.24 6.30 -10.20
N GLU A 82 14.02 5.80 -11.16
CA GLU A 82 14.91 6.56 -12.09
C GLU A 82 16.11 7.26 -11.42
N THR A 83 15.86 8.30 -10.63
CA THR A 83 16.93 9.11 -9.99
C THR A 83 17.50 8.47 -8.74
N THR A 84 16.77 7.51 -8.16
CA THR A 84 17.20 6.68 -7.04
C THR A 84 16.78 5.23 -7.29
N ALA A 85 17.52 4.28 -6.72
CA ALA A 85 17.15 2.87 -6.78
C ALA A 85 15.80 2.65 -6.09
N ALA A 86 14.84 2.09 -6.84
CA ALA A 86 13.55 1.68 -6.33
C ALA A 86 13.69 0.62 -5.23
N VAL A 87 12.65 0.50 -4.38
CA VAL A 87 12.63 -0.53 -3.33
C VAL A 87 12.86 -1.92 -3.92
N TRP A 88 13.74 -2.70 -3.29
CA TRP A 88 14.07 -4.03 -3.77
C TRP A 88 13.09 -5.06 -3.23
N HIS A 89 12.70 -6.01 -4.09
CA HIS A 89 11.89 -7.17 -3.70
C HIS A 89 12.47 -7.90 -2.48
N LYS A 90 13.80 -8.04 -2.42
CA LYS A 90 14.48 -8.72 -1.31
C LYS A 90 14.28 -8.02 0.03
N GLU A 91 14.14 -6.70 0.06
CA GLU A 91 13.87 -5.99 1.31
C GLU A 91 12.45 -6.26 1.81
N ILE A 92 11.48 -6.25 0.90
CA ILE A 92 10.09 -6.58 1.20
C ILE A 92 9.96 -8.03 1.69
N LEU A 93 10.58 -8.98 0.99
CA LEU A 93 10.64 -10.38 1.40
C LEU A 93 11.27 -10.55 2.77
N PHE A 94 12.32 -9.80 3.07
CA PHE A 94 12.98 -9.82 4.37
C PHE A 94 12.06 -9.31 5.50
N ALA A 95 11.30 -8.23 5.26
CA ALA A 95 10.30 -7.76 6.23
C ALA A 95 9.19 -8.79 6.47
N ILE A 96 8.67 -9.42 5.41
CA ILE A 96 7.67 -10.49 5.51
C ILE A 96 8.22 -11.67 6.32
N GLN A 97 9.45 -12.09 6.04
CA GLN A 97 10.10 -13.18 6.77
C GLN A 97 10.29 -12.84 8.26
N ALA A 98 10.47 -11.55 8.60
CA ALA A 98 10.53 -11.08 9.98
C ALA A 98 9.15 -11.01 10.67
N GLY A 99 8.07 -11.40 9.99
CA GLY A 99 6.71 -11.41 10.53
C GLY A 99 6.00 -10.06 10.48
N ILE A 100 6.53 -9.10 9.71
CA ILE A 100 5.91 -7.79 9.50
C ILE A 100 4.88 -7.94 8.38
N GLU A 101 3.67 -7.41 8.59
CA GLU A 101 2.69 -7.36 7.51
C GLU A 101 3.08 -6.29 6.49
N VAL A 102 3.17 -6.66 5.21
CA VAL A 102 3.47 -5.69 4.15
C VAL A 102 2.31 -5.62 3.16
N TRP A 103 1.81 -4.40 2.94
CA TRP A 103 0.69 -4.09 2.05
C TRP A 103 1.11 -3.17 0.91
N GLY A 104 0.50 -3.31 -0.26
CA GLY A 104 0.61 -2.37 -1.37
C GLY A 104 -0.72 -2.16 -2.09
N ALA A 105 -0.98 -0.93 -2.56
CA ALA A 105 -2.31 -0.58 -3.08
C ALA A 105 -2.36 0.35 -4.31
N ALA A 106 -1.33 1.15 -4.56
CA ALA A 106 -1.28 2.04 -5.72
C ALA A 106 0.15 2.12 -6.25
N SER A 107 0.36 2.75 -7.41
CA SER A 107 1.69 3.05 -7.96
C SER A 107 2.66 1.86 -7.82
N MET A 108 3.90 2.11 -7.39
CA MET A 108 4.90 1.08 -7.11
C MET A 108 4.44 0.06 -6.04
N GLY A 109 3.60 0.45 -5.09
CA GLY A 109 3.07 -0.44 -4.07
C GLY A 109 2.20 -1.56 -4.65
N ALA A 110 1.31 -1.23 -5.59
CA ALA A 110 0.44 -2.21 -6.26
C ALA A 110 1.26 -3.20 -7.10
N LEU A 111 2.23 -2.70 -7.87
CA LEU A 111 3.15 -3.53 -8.66
C LEU A 111 3.92 -4.50 -7.76
N ARG A 112 4.57 -4.00 -6.70
CA ARG A 112 5.33 -4.85 -5.77
C ARG A 112 4.43 -5.86 -5.06
N ALA A 113 3.20 -5.47 -4.71
CA ALA A 113 2.22 -6.39 -4.16
C ALA A 113 1.86 -7.52 -5.14
N ALA A 114 1.67 -7.23 -6.41
CA ALA A 114 1.35 -8.24 -7.43
C ALA A 114 2.51 -9.23 -7.62
N GLU A 115 3.73 -8.72 -7.74
CA GLU A 115 4.95 -9.55 -7.89
C GLU A 115 5.22 -10.42 -6.66
N LEU A 116 4.94 -9.91 -5.45
CA LEU A 116 5.28 -10.56 -4.19
C LEU A 116 4.10 -11.22 -3.48
N HIS A 117 2.92 -11.23 -4.09
CA HIS A 117 1.71 -11.78 -3.50
C HIS A 117 1.87 -13.24 -3.05
N HIS A 118 2.47 -14.07 -3.91
CA HIS A 118 2.73 -15.48 -3.65
C HIS A 118 3.72 -15.72 -2.50
N TYR A 119 4.46 -14.68 -2.10
CA TYR A 119 5.43 -14.71 -1.01
C TYR A 119 4.91 -14.05 0.27
N GLY A 120 3.65 -13.61 0.30
CA GLY A 120 2.99 -13.10 1.51
C GLY A 120 2.79 -11.58 1.56
N MET A 121 3.19 -10.83 0.53
CA MET A 121 2.79 -9.42 0.41
C MET A 121 1.28 -9.34 0.11
N LYS A 122 0.58 -8.43 0.78
CA LYS A 122 -0.85 -8.24 0.59
C LYS A 122 -1.10 -7.09 -0.39
N GLY A 123 -1.94 -7.33 -1.39
CA GLY A 123 -2.33 -6.32 -2.37
C GLY A 123 -3.78 -5.88 -2.18
N PHE A 124 -4.08 -4.64 -2.54
CA PHE A 124 -5.43 -4.09 -2.52
C PHE A 124 -5.69 -3.20 -3.74
N GLY A 125 -6.92 -3.21 -4.25
CA GLY A 125 -7.36 -2.33 -5.33
C GLY A 125 -7.14 -2.89 -6.74
N ASP A 126 -7.76 -2.21 -7.72
CA ASP A 126 -7.87 -2.69 -9.10
C ASP A 126 -6.50 -2.79 -9.79
N ILE A 127 -5.62 -1.82 -9.57
CA ILE A 127 -4.25 -1.84 -10.14
C ILE A 127 -3.50 -3.11 -9.72
N PHE A 128 -3.57 -3.48 -8.44
CA PHE A 128 -2.97 -4.74 -7.96
C PHE A 128 -3.58 -5.96 -8.65
N HIS A 129 -4.91 -6.01 -8.77
CA HIS A 129 -5.60 -7.12 -9.43
C HIS A 129 -5.21 -7.22 -10.91
N ASP A 130 -5.11 -6.10 -11.61
CA ASP A 130 -4.78 -6.07 -13.02
C ASP A 130 -3.32 -6.49 -13.29
N PHE A 131 -2.36 -6.12 -12.44
CA PHE A 131 -1.01 -6.70 -12.51
C PHE A 131 -0.99 -8.19 -12.16
N LYS A 132 -1.70 -8.60 -11.11
CA LYS A 132 -1.74 -10.00 -10.66
C LYS A 132 -2.33 -10.92 -11.74
N GLU A 133 -3.30 -10.44 -12.50
CA GLU A 133 -3.94 -11.14 -13.61
C GLU A 133 -3.18 -10.99 -14.94
N GLY A 134 -2.11 -10.20 -14.98
CA GLY A 134 -1.29 -9.96 -16.17
C GLY A 134 -1.96 -9.06 -17.23
N LYS A 135 -3.00 -8.32 -16.86
CA LYS A 135 -3.61 -7.28 -17.72
C LYS A 135 -2.69 -6.07 -17.84
N LEU A 136 -1.97 -5.76 -16.76
CA LEU A 136 -0.84 -4.84 -16.73
C LEU A 136 0.44 -5.67 -16.57
N SER A 137 1.50 -5.30 -17.26
CA SER A 137 2.75 -6.08 -17.24
C SER A 137 4.02 -5.25 -17.35
N ASP A 138 3.92 -3.97 -17.68
CA ASP A 138 5.05 -3.06 -17.83
C ASP A 138 5.10 -2.07 -16.65
N ASP A 139 6.29 -1.60 -16.30
CA ASP A 139 6.52 -0.72 -15.15
C ASP A 139 5.99 0.70 -15.43
N ASP A 140 5.91 1.09 -16.72
CA ASP A 140 5.37 2.38 -17.17
C ASP A 140 3.90 2.59 -16.75
N GLU A 141 3.19 1.49 -16.49
CA GLU A 141 1.81 1.46 -16.03
C GLU A 141 1.60 2.24 -14.73
N VAL A 142 2.59 2.23 -13.85
CA VAL A 142 2.55 2.88 -12.53
C VAL A 142 3.63 3.94 -12.35
N ALA A 143 4.42 4.19 -13.38
CA ALA A 143 5.56 5.09 -13.37
C ALA A 143 5.12 6.57 -13.29
N VAL A 144 5.26 7.18 -12.11
CA VAL A 144 5.07 8.62 -11.88
C VAL A 144 6.38 9.27 -11.43
N LEU A 145 6.95 10.12 -12.28
CA LEU A 145 8.01 11.04 -11.91
C LEU A 145 7.41 12.13 -11.03
N HIS A 146 8.14 12.50 -9.99
CA HIS A 146 7.77 13.59 -9.11
C HIS A 146 8.96 14.49 -8.84
N LEU A 147 8.68 15.72 -8.44
CA LEU A 147 9.69 16.68 -8.02
C LEU A 147 10.31 16.30 -6.66
N SER A 148 11.27 17.09 -6.22
CA SER A 148 11.99 16.85 -4.97
C SER A 148 11.08 17.00 -3.75
N GLN A 149 11.60 16.64 -2.57
CA GLN A 149 10.89 16.86 -1.30
C GLN A 149 10.55 18.35 -1.05
N VAL A 150 11.37 19.28 -1.56
CA VAL A 150 11.14 20.73 -1.43
C VAL A 150 9.86 21.16 -2.17
N ASP A 151 9.52 20.41 -3.22
CA ASP A 151 8.35 20.64 -4.07
C ASP A 151 7.21 19.66 -3.74
N GLU A 152 7.23 19.12 -2.52
CA GLU A 152 6.19 18.25 -1.95
C GLU A 152 5.92 16.97 -2.78
N PHE A 153 6.92 16.49 -3.54
CA PHE A 153 6.76 15.34 -4.44
C PHE A 153 5.62 15.51 -5.47
N SER A 154 5.41 16.74 -5.95
CA SER A 154 4.44 17.03 -7.00
C SER A 154 4.72 16.20 -8.26
N ALA A 155 3.70 15.51 -8.79
CA ALA A 155 3.80 14.69 -9.98
C ALA A 155 4.12 15.53 -11.23
N ILE A 156 5.02 15.03 -12.07
CA ILE A 156 5.48 15.67 -13.32
C ILE A 156 4.78 15.05 -14.54
N ASN A 157 4.39 13.78 -14.45
CA ASN A 157 3.63 13.06 -15.46
C ASN A 157 2.50 12.24 -14.82
N ASP A 158 1.56 11.80 -15.65
CA ASP A 158 0.57 10.81 -15.27
C ASP A 158 1.07 9.39 -15.55
N ALA A 159 0.65 8.45 -14.71
CA ALA A 159 0.81 7.02 -14.95
C ALA A 159 -0.11 6.56 -16.10
N MET A 160 0.31 5.56 -16.87
CA MET A 160 -0.48 5.09 -18.01
C MET A 160 -1.85 4.53 -17.58
N VAL A 161 -1.94 3.89 -16.40
CA VAL A 161 -3.23 3.44 -15.84
C VAL A 161 -4.20 4.61 -15.59
N ASN A 162 -3.70 5.77 -15.15
CA ASN A 162 -4.53 6.96 -14.93
C ASN A 162 -5.03 7.55 -16.25
N ILE A 163 -4.17 7.55 -17.28
CA ILE A 163 -4.54 8.01 -18.62
C ILE A 163 -5.66 7.14 -19.19
N ARG A 164 -5.53 5.81 -19.13
CA ARG A 164 -6.57 4.89 -19.61
C ARG A 164 -7.88 5.03 -18.83
N ALA A 165 -7.82 5.04 -17.50
CA ALA A 165 -9.01 5.21 -16.66
C ALA A 165 -9.74 6.53 -16.99
N THR A 166 -8.99 7.60 -17.25
CA THR A 166 -9.56 8.90 -17.65
C THR A 166 -10.23 8.84 -19.02
N CYS A 167 -9.60 8.20 -20.01
CA CYS A 167 -10.18 8.00 -21.34
C CYS A 167 -11.46 7.15 -21.28
N GLU A 168 -11.47 6.07 -20.49
CA GLU A 168 -12.64 5.22 -20.29
C GLU A 168 -13.78 5.99 -19.62
N LEU A 169 -13.46 6.78 -18.59
CA LEU A 169 -14.44 7.64 -17.94
C LEU A 169 -15.03 8.68 -18.92
N ALA A 170 -14.20 9.26 -19.79
CA ALA A 170 -14.67 10.19 -20.81
C ALA A 170 -15.61 9.52 -21.83
N LEU A 171 -15.29 8.29 -22.27
CA LEU A 171 -16.11 7.53 -23.21
C LEU A 171 -17.42 7.02 -22.60
N SER A 172 -17.43 6.73 -21.30
CA SER A 172 -18.64 6.28 -20.59
C SER A 172 -19.66 7.40 -20.36
N LYS A 173 -19.23 8.67 -20.38
CA LYS A 173 -20.12 9.83 -20.38
C LYS A 173 -20.76 9.98 -21.76
N LYS A 174 -21.91 9.34 -21.97
CA LYS A 174 -22.78 9.62 -23.12
C LYS A 174 -23.27 11.08 -23.03
N TYR A 175 -22.97 11.87 -24.06
CA TYR A 175 -23.59 13.17 -24.31
C TYR A 175 -24.99 13.00 -24.90
#